data_AF-A0A059D2R6-F1
#
_entry.id   AF-A0A059D2R6-F1
#
_cell.length_a   1.000
_cell.length_b   1.000
_cell.length_c   1.000
_cell.angle_alpha   90.00
_cell.angle_beta   90.00
_cell.angle_gamma   90.00
#
_symmetry.space_group_name_H-M   'P 1'
#
loop_
_entity.id
_entity.type
_entity.pdbx_description
1 polymer ?
#
loop_
_entity_poly.entity_id
_entity_poly.type
_entity_poly.pdbx_seq_one_letter_code
_entity_poly.pdbx_strand_id
1 'polypeptide(L)'
;ECKRLLRLIGVPVVEATSEAEAQCAARCKAGKVYAVASEDMDSLTFGAPKFLRHLMDPSSRKVPVMEFEISKEMNLDMDQFIDLCILSGCDYFIGGLTALKVIHRHGSIENIVENIKRQRCFLCSYLIPDNWPYSEARLLFKESVASTEEQPEIKWTAANEEGLISFLVNENGFNIDRVTKVWLFSSVMCWSVAYWRNFLLFF
;
A
#
# COMPACT_ATOMS: atom_id res chain seq x y z
N GLU A 1 6.23 9.09 18.15
CA GLU A 1 5.32 10.24 18.38
C GLU A 1 4.02 10.13 17.59
N CYS A 2 4.03 9.86 16.28
CA CYS A 2 2.81 9.74 15.45
C CYS A 2 1.78 8.74 16.00
N LYS A 3 2.21 7.55 16.42
CA LYS A 3 1.31 6.55 17.05
C LYS A 3 0.57 7.09 18.27
N ARG A 4 1.24 7.93 19.08
CA ARG A 4 0.65 8.57 20.27
C ARG A 4 -0.39 9.60 19.85
N LEU A 5 -0.06 10.45 18.86
CA LEU A 5 -1.01 11.41 18.30
C LEU A 5 -2.26 10.73 17.75
N LEU A 6 -2.10 9.69 16.92
CA LEU A 6 -3.20 8.91 16.33
C LEU A 6 -4.12 8.32 17.41
N ARG A 7 -3.53 7.72 18.46
CA ARG A 7 -4.31 7.21 19.61
C ARG A 7 -5.04 8.33 20.35
N LEU A 8 -4.42 9.49 20.53
CA LEU A 8 -5.05 10.66 21.16
C LEU A 8 -6.23 11.20 20.36
N ILE A 9 -6.20 11.14 19.02
CA ILE A 9 -7.34 11.54 18.17
C ILE A 9 -8.36 10.40 17.95
N GLY A 10 -8.15 9.23 18.58
CA GLY A 10 -9.07 8.09 18.51
C GLY A 10 -8.97 7.23 17.25
N VAL A 11 -7.88 7.39 16.49
CA VAL A 11 -7.59 6.58 15.30
C VAL A 11 -6.91 5.27 15.73
N PRO A 12 -7.42 4.10 15.30
CA PRO A 12 -6.80 2.82 15.60
C PRO A 12 -5.44 2.69 14.89
N VAL A 13 -4.43 2.21 15.63
CA VAL A 13 -3.08 1.97 15.10
C VAL A 13 -2.75 0.51 15.28
N VAL A 14 -2.32 -0.13 14.19
CA VAL A 14 -1.88 -1.52 14.18
C VAL A 14 -0.42 -1.56 13.80
N GLU A 15 0.35 -2.35 14.55
CA GLU A 15 1.76 -2.55 14.29
C GLU A 15 1.92 -3.85 13.50
N ALA A 16 2.51 -3.76 12.31
CA ALA A 16 2.82 -4.94 11.50
C ALA A 16 4.04 -5.65 12.09
N THR A 17 4.08 -6.98 11.97
CA THR A 17 5.21 -7.81 12.40
C THR A 17 6.41 -7.72 11.43
N SER A 18 6.14 -7.40 10.16
CA SER A 18 7.10 -7.25 9.09
C SER A 18 6.64 -6.08 8.21
N GLU A 19 6.44 -6.29 6.91
CA GLU A 19 6.01 -5.24 5.99
C GLU A 19 4.59 -4.77 6.27
N ALA A 20 4.45 -3.45 6.34
CA ALA A 20 3.20 -2.75 6.51
C ALA A 20 2.24 -3.11 5.37
N GLU A 21 2.68 -2.94 4.13
CA GLU A 21 1.93 -3.15 2.90
C GLU A 21 1.31 -4.56 2.85
N ALA A 22 2.10 -5.58 3.23
CA ALA A 22 1.66 -6.97 3.30
C ALA A 22 0.52 -7.14 4.32
N GLN A 23 0.65 -6.55 5.51
CA GLN A 23 -0.38 -6.62 6.55
C GLN A 23 -1.68 -5.90 6.14
N CYS A 24 -1.60 -4.77 5.44
CA CYS A 24 -2.80 -4.11 4.89
C CYS A 24 -3.44 -4.91 3.77
N ALA A 25 -2.65 -5.43 2.84
CA ALA A 25 -3.15 -6.25 1.76
C ALA A 25 -3.93 -7.45 2.33
N ALA A 26 -3.40 -8.11 3.35
CA ALA A 26 -4.09 -9.21 4.03
C ALA A 26 -5.39 -8.78 4.73
N ARG A 27 -5.38 -7.64 5.44
CA ARG A 27 -6.60 -7.07 6.07
C ARG A 27 -7.68 -6.77 5.03
N CYS A 28 -7.28 -6.22 3.89
CA CYS A 28 -8.17 -5.89 2.79
C CYS A 28 -8.73 -7.16 2.14
N LYS A 29 -7.89 -8.19 1.89
CA LYS A 29 -8.33 -9.51 1.42
C LYS A 29 -9.30 -10.18 2.39
N ALA A 30 -9.08 -10.05 3.69
CA ALA A 30 -9.95 -10.57 4.74
C ALA A 30 -11.25 -9.77 4.94
N GLY A 31 -11.48 -8.70 4.15
CA GLY A 31 -12.67 -7.85 4.25
C GLY A 31 -12.74 -7.03 5.54
N LYS A 32 -11.63 -6.87 6.26
CA LYS A 32 -11.55 -6.05 7.49
C LYS A 32 -11.46 -4.56 7.20
N VAL A 33 -11.02 -4.20 5.99
CA VAL A 33 -10.98 -2.83 5.45
C VAL A 33 -11.41 -2.83 3.99
N TYR A 34 -11.85 -1.68 3.48
CA TYR A 34 -12.31 -1.55 2.10
C TYR A 34 -11.16 -1.54 1.09
N ALA A 35 -10.11 -0.76 1.36
CA ALA A 35 -8.95 -0.60 0.48
C ALA A 35 -7.69 -0.27 1.27
N VAL A 36 -6.54 -0.43 0.63
CA VAL A 36 -5.24 0.05 1.13
C VAL A 36 -4.98 1.43 0.53
N ALA A 37 -4.72 2.45 1.35
CA ALA A 37 -4.27 3.74 0.84
C ALA A 37 -2.78 3.92 1.05
N SER A 38 -2.06 4.15 -0.04
CA SER A 38 -0.64 4.47 -0.02
C SER A 38 -0.25 5.22 -1.30
N GLU A 39 0.89 5.89 -1.28
CA GLU A 39 1.55 6.31 -2.51
C GLU A 39 2.44 5.22 -3.10
N ASP A 40 2.83 4.25 -2.27
CA ASP A 40 3.60 3.07 -2.65
C ASP A 40 2.67 1.95 -3.11
N MET A 41 2.87 1.49 -4.35
CA MET A 41 2.03 0.49 -4.99
C MET A 41 2.41 -0.95 -4.63
N ASP A 42 3.43 -1.17 -3.81
CA ASP A 42 3.86 -2.52 -3.41
C ASP A 42 2.77 -3.29 -2.64
N SER A 43 1.79 -2.60 -2.06
CA SER A 43 0.60 -3.27 -1.51
C SER A 43 -0.17 -4.11 -2.54
N LEU A 44 -0.10 -3.73 -3.82
CA LEU A 44 -0.71 -4.49 -4.92
C LEU A 44 0.04 -5.80 -5.18
N THR A 45 1.36 -5.85 -5.02
CA THR A 45 2.14 -7.10 -5.23
C THR A 45 1.86 -8.12 -4.13
N PHE A 46 1.58 -7.65 -2.91
CA PHE A 46 1.02 -8.47 -1.83
C PHE A 46 -0.45 -8.86 -2.03
N GLY A 47 -1.07 -8.42 -3.13
CA GLY A 47 -2.39 -8.80 -3.59
C GLY A 47 -3.55 -8.02 -2.96
N ALA A 48 -3.33 -6.77 -2.54
CA ALA A 48 -4.43 -5.92 -2.12
C ALA A 48 -5.52 -5.87 -3.23
N PRO A 49 -6.79 -6.22 -2.93
CA PRO A 49 -7.83 -6.25 -3.95
C PRO A 49 -8.22 -4.84 -4.42
N LYS A 50 -8.06 -3.84 -3.55
CA LYS A 50 -8.36 -2.43 -3.82
C LYS A 50 -7.25 -1.54 -3.26
N PHE A 51 -6.80 -0.58 -4.05
CA PHE A 51 -5.75 0.36 -3.68
C PHE A 51 -6.17 1.80 -3.98
N LEU A 52 -5.90 2.72 -3.06
CA LEU A 52 -6.20 4.13 -3.17
C LEU A 52 -4.91 4.97 -3.18
N ARG A 53 -4.77 5.83 -4.19
CA ARG A 53 -3.67 6.79 -4.29
C ARG A 53 -4.18 8.22 -4.16
N HIS A 54 -3.35 9.14 -3.68
CA HIS A 54 -3.66 10.55 -3.44
C HIS A 54 -4.67 10.80 -2.32
N LEU A 55 -4.96 9.79 -1.49
CA LEU A 55 -5.83 9.96 -0.33
C LEU A 55 -5.19 10.85 0.74
N MET A 56 -3.87 10.74 0.92
CA MET A 56 -3.10 11.50 1.91
C MET A 56 -2.57 12.83 1.36
N ASP A 57 -2.86 13.14 0.09
CA ASP A 57 -2.40 14.39 -0.50
C ASP A 57 -3.10 15.59 0.14
N PRO A 58 -2.38 16.71 0.32
CA PRO A 58 -2.97 17.92 0.85
C PRO A 58 -4.06 18.43 -0.11
N SER A 59 -5.17 18.90 0.44
CA SER A 59 -6.30 19.42 -0.34
C SER A 59 -5.94 20.55 -1.30
N SER A 60 -4.81 21.25 -1.05
CA SER A 60 -4.24 22.27 -1.94
C SER A 60 -3.77 21.71 -3.29
N ARG A 61 -3.39 20.43 -3.36
CA ARG A 61 -2.90 19.77 -4.58
C ARG A 61 -4.02 19.55 -5.61
N LYS A 62 -5.28 19.50 -5.17
CA LYS A 62 -6.49 19.32 -6.01
C LYS A 62 -6.41 18.11 -6.97
N VAL A 63 -5.69 17.07 -6.58
CA VAL A 63 -5.62 15.80 -7.32
C VAL A 63 -6.73 14.89 -6.80
N PRO A 64 -7.54 14.27 -7.67
CA PRO A 64 -8.56 13.32 -7.23
C PRO A 64 -7.93 12.04 -6.69
N VAL A 65 -8.59 11.42 -5.70
CA VAL A 65 -8.22 10.08 -5.22
C VAL A 65 -8.43 9.07 -6.36
N MET A 66 -7.41 8.26 -6.63
CA MET A 66 -7.47 7.22 -7.65
C MET A 66 -7.65 5.85 -7.00
N GLU A 67 -8.61 5.06 -7.48
CA GLU A 67 -8.84 3.68 -7.06
C GLU A 67 -8.34 2.71 -8.14
N PHE A 68 -7.63 1.67 -7.72
CA PHE A 68 -7.07 0.63 -8.58
C PHE A 68 -7.49 -0.76 -8.08
N GLU A 69 -7.81 -1.64 -9.03
CA GLU A 69 -8.20 -3.04 -8.87
C GLU A 69 -7.50 -3.89 -9.96
N ILE A 70 -6.41 -4.59 -9.60
CA ILE A 70 -5.54 -5.35 -10.53
C ILE A 70 -6.35 -6.20 -11.53
N SER A 71 -7.35 -6.91 -11.01
CA SER A 71 -8.21 -7.81 -11.81
C SER A 71 -8.97 -7.09 -12.92
N LYS A 72 -9.33 -5.83 -12.74
CA LYS A 72 -10.08 -5.02 -13.72
C LYS A 72 -9.17 -4.33 -14.72
N GLU A 73 -7.98 -3.88 -14.31
CA GLU A 73 -7.12 -3.08 -15.18
C GLU A 73 -6.22 -3.91 -16.10
N MET A 74 -5.67 -5.03 -15.61
CA MET A 74 -4.57 -5.71 -16.32
C MET A 74 -4.89 -7.14 -16.80
N ASN A 75 -5.99 -7.74 -16.35
CA ASN A 75 -6.38 -9.12 -16.69
C ASN A 75 -5.22 -10.13 -16.51
N LEU A 76 -4.45 -9.95 -15.43
CA LEU A 76 -3.36 -10.85 -15.02
C LEU A 76 -3.78 -11.61 -13.77
N ASP A 77 -3.28 -12.83 -13.63
CA ASP A 77 -3.28 -13.50 -12.32
C ASP A 77 -2.22 -12.87 -11.39
N MET A 78 -2.27 -13.20 -10.10
CA MET A 78 -1.34 -12.64 -9.11
C MET A 78 0.11 -13.04 -9.35
N ASP A 79 0.37 -14.22 -9.91
CA ASP A 79 1.73 -14.70 -10.16
C ASP A 79 2.36 -13.93 -11.33
N GLN A 80 1.59 -13.72 -12.38
CA GLN A 80 1.92 -12.87 -13.51
C GLN A 80 2.09 -11.42 -13.11
N PHE A 81 1.26 -10.92 -12.19
CA PHE A 81 1.37 -9.56 -11.68
C PHE A 81 2.65 -9.36 -10.85
N ILE A 82 3.00 -10.31 -9.99
CA ILE A 82 4.27 -10.27 -9.25
C ILE A 82 5.45 -10.30 -10.22
N ASP A 83 5.41 -11.19 -11.22
CA ASP A 83 6.44 -11.26 -12.26
C ASP A 83 6.56 -9.97 -13.08
N LEU A 84 5.43 -9.34 -13.40
CA LEU A 84 5.39 -8.02 -14.02
C LEU A 84 6.09 -6.97 -13.15
N CYS A 85 5.79 -6.94 -11.85
CA CYS A 85 6.38 -6.00 -10.91
C CYS A 85 7.89 -6.23 -10.78
N ILE A 86 8.35 -7.48 -10.66
CA ILE A 86 9.78 -7.83 -10.62
C ILE A 86 10.49 -7.39 -11.91
N LEU A 87 9.86 -7.57 -13.07
CA LEU A 87 10.42 -7.12 -14.36
C LEU A 87 10.48 -5.60 -14.49
N SER A 88 9.50 -4.90 -13.93
CA SER A 88 9.35 -3.44 -14.04
C SER A 88 10.11 -2.64 -12.97
N GLY A 89 10.36 -3.25 -11.81
CA GLY A 89 10.67 -2.58 -10.54
C GLY A 89 12.11 -2.66 -10.07
N CYS A 90 13.04 -3.07 -10.92
CA CYS A 90 14.46 -2.85 -10.68
C CYS A 90 14.99 -1.99 -11.82
N ASP A 91 15.74 -0.93 -11.51
CA ASP A 91 16.33 0.08 -12.41
C ASP A 91 17.15 -0.47 -13.62
N TYR A 92 17.16 -1.78 -13.82
CA TYR A 92 18.10 -2.52 -14.66
C TYR A 92 17.44 -3.36 -15.77
N PHE A 93 16.10 -3.46 -15.84
CA PHE A 93 15.45 -4.35 -16.82
C PHE A 93 14.59 -3.65 -17.85
N ILE A 94 13.29 -3.48 -17.63
CA ILE A 94 12.38 -3.10 -18.71
C ILE A 94 11.27 -2.18 -18.19
N GLY A 95 10.99 -1.11 -18.94
CA GLY A 95 9.89 -0.22 -18.58
C GLY A 95 8.54 -0.96 -18.51
N GLY A 96 7.63 -0.50 -17.64
CA GLY A 96 6.40 -1.21 -17.32
C GLY A 96 5.53 -1.64 -18.51
N LEU A 97 5.42 -0.82 -19.56
CA LEU A 97 4.68 -1.19 -20.78
C LEU A 97 5.32 -2.36 -21.53
N THR A 98 6.65 -2.44 -21.55
CA THR A 98 7.38 -3.54 -22.17
C THR A 98 7.22 -4.79 -21.32
N ALA A 99 7.36 -4.68 -20.00
CA ALA A 99 7.16 -5.77 -19.06
C ALA A 99 5.75 -6.39 -19.22
N LEU A 100 4.71 -5.56 -19.31
CA LEU A 100 3.33 -6.01 -19.49
C LEU A 100 3.13 -6.81 -20.78
N LYS A 101 3.67 -6.33 -21.91
CA LYS A 101 3.59 -7.02 -23.19
C LYS A 101 4.29 -8.38 -23.16
N VAL A 102 5.42 -8.43 -22.47
CA VAL A 102 6.27 -9.62 -22.38
C VAL A 102 5.59 -10.66 -21.49
N ILE A 103 5.03 -10.26 -20.34
CA ILE A 103 4.24 -11.14 -19.47
C ILE A 103 3.00 -11.66 -20.19
N HIS A 104 2.27 -10.82 -20.91
CA HIS A 104 1.12 -11.28 -21.70
C HIS A 104 1.50 -12.33 -22.76
N ARG A 105 2.70 -12.24 -23.33
CA ARG A 105 3.16 -13.17 -24.38
C ARG A 105 3.72 -14.47 -23.80
N HIS A 106 4.43 -14.40 -22.69
CA HIS A 106 5.26 -15.51 -22.19
C HIS A 106 4.76 -16.12 -20.89
N GLY A 107 3.90 -15.43 -20.14
CA GLY A 107 3.24 -15.90 -18.93
C GLY A 107 4.09 -15.90 -17.66
N SER A 108 5.40 -16.10 -17.74
CA SER A 108 6.29 -16.11 -16.56
C SER A 108 7.72 -15.65 -16.88
N ILE A 109 8.46 -15.23 -15.86
CA ILE A 109 9.89 -14.85 -15.98
C ILE A 109 10.72 -16.00 -16.56
N GLU A 110 10.48 -17.25 -16.13
CA GLU A 110 11.20 -18.43 -16.61
C GLU A 110 11.08 -18.59 -18.14
N ASN A 111 9.87 -18.46 -18.67
CA ASN A 111 9.60 -18.55 -20.11
C ASN A 111 10.25 -17.39 -20.88
N ILE A 112 10.35 -16.21 -20.26
CA ILE A 112 11.01 -15.04 -20.84
C ILE A 112 12.51 -15.28 -20.95
N VAL A 113 13.14 -15.71 -19.86
CA VAL A 113 14.58 -16.03 -19.81
C VAL A 113 14.93 -17.13 -20.81
N GLU A 114 14.11 -18.19 -20.93
CA GLU A 114 14.33 -19.26 -21.90
C GLU A 114 14.24 -18.76 -23.35
N ASN A 115 13.27 -17.91 -23.66
CA ASN A 115 13.13 -17.34 -25.00
C ASN A 115 14.23 -16.33 -25.36
N ILE A 116 14.77 -15.62 -24.38
CA ILE A 116 15.95 -14.75 -24.56
C ILE A 116 17.19 -15.59 -24.87
N LYS A 117 17.45 -16.67 -24.11
CA LYS A 117 18.56 -17.59 -24.37
C LYS A 117 18.50 -18.23 -25.76
N ARG A 118 17.29 -18.50 -26.26
CA ARG A 118 17.03 -19.06 -27.61
C ARG A 118 17.06 -18.01 -28.73
N GLN A 119 17.36 -16.75 -28.44
CA GLN A 119 17.32 -15.62 -29.38
C GLN A 119 15.94 -15.41 -30.06
N ARG A 120 14.85 -15.78 -29.37
CA ARG A 120 13.47 -15.75 -29.90
C ARG A 120 12.62 -14.60 -29.38
N CYS A 121 13.18 -13.72 -28.56
CA CYS A 121 12.49 -12.55 -28.03
C CYS A 121 13.11 -11.25 -28.54
N PHE A 122 12.34 -10.16 -28.60
CA PHE A 122 12.89 -8.85 -28.90
C PHE A 122 13.77 -8.30 -27.76
N LEU A 123 13.71 -8.92 -26.58
CA LEU A 123 14.54 -8.61 -25.41
C LEU A 123 15.94 -9.24 -25.46
N CYS A 124 16.35 -9.93 -26.53
CA CYS A 124 17.65 -10.61 -26.58
C CYS A 124 18.87 -9.68 -26.51
N SER A 125 18.67 -8.37 -26.61
CA SER A 125 19.70 -7.34 -26.36
C SER A 125 19.88 -7.01 -24.88
N TYR A 126 18.99 -7.44 -23.99
CA TYR A 126 19.10 -7.21 -22.56
C TYR A 126 20.03 -8.23 -21.91
N LEU A 127 21.02 -7.73 -21.16
CA LEU A 127 21.92 -8.53 -20.36
C LEU A 127 21.17 -8.99 -19.11
N ILE A 128 20.68 -10.23 -19.11
CA ILE A 128 20.20 -10.89 -17.89
C ILE A 128 21.42 -11.24 -17.01
N PRO A 129 21.52 -10.75 -15.75
CA PRO A 129 22.52 -11.24 -14.81
C PRO A 129 22.43 -12.75 -14.69
N ASP A 130 23.58 -13.43 -14.74
CA ASP A 130 23.63 -14.89 -14.62
C ASP A 130 22.98 -15.42 -13.33
N ASN A 131 22.96 -14.60 -12.28
CA ASN A 131 22.36 -14.91 -10.99
C ASN A 131 21.26 -13.90 -10.60
N TRP A 132 20.26 -13.72 -11.47
CA TRP A 132 19.12 -12.85 -11.17
C TRP A 132 18.17 -13.51 -10.14
N PRO A 133 18.04 -13.01 -8.91
CA PRO A 133 17.30 -13.68 -7.83
C PRO A 133 15.78 -13.39 -7.86
N TYR A 134 15.17 -13.55 -9.04
CA TYR A 134 13.72 -13.29 -9.20
C TYR A 134 12.87 -14.31 -8.43
N SER A 135 13.36 -15.53 -8.24
CA SER A 135 12.68 -16.57 -7.47
C SER A 135 12.55 -16.18 -6.00
N GLU A 136 13.62 -15.69 -5.39
CA GLU A 136 13.62 -15.21 -4.01
C GLU A 136 12.73 -13.98 -3.84
N ALA A 137 12.78 -13.04 -4.79
CA ALA A 137 11.90 -11.87 -4.79
C ALA A 137 10.41 -12.28 -4.89
N ARG A 138 10.09 -13.26 -5.75
CA ARG A 138 8.73 -13.79 -5.88
C ARG A 138 8.26 -14.44 -4.58
N LEU A 139 9.13 -15.20 -3.90
CA LEU A 139 8.82 -15.81 -2.60
C LEU A 139 8.53 -14.74 -1.54
N LEU A 140 9.26 -13.62 -1.54
CA LEU A 140 9.01 -12.52 -0.61
C LEU A 140 7.58 -11.97 -0.74
N PHE A 141 7.06 -11.80 -1.96
CA PHE A 141 5.68 -11.34 -2.16
C PHE A 141 4.61 -12.40 -1.90
N LYS A 142 4.94 -13.69 -2.13
CA LYS A 142 4.00 -14.81 -1.94
C LYS A 142 3.88 -15.26 -0.48
N GLU A 143 5.01 -15.31 0.21
CA GLU A 143 5.14 -15.84 1.57
C GLU A 143 5.26 -14.74 2.63
N SER A 144 5.08 -13.46 2.26
CA SER A 144 5.11 -12.39 3.24
C SER A 144 4.16 -12.71 4.37
N VAL A 145 4.72 -12.74 5.58
CA VAL A 145 4.02 -13.14 6.80
C VAL A 145 3.11 -11.99 7.22
N ALA A 146 2.03 -11.78 6.48
CA ALA A 146 0.87 -11.15 7.06
C ALA A 146 0.36 -12.13 8.13
N SER A 147 0.42 -11.72 9.39
CA SER A 147 0.13 -12.61 10.52
C SER A 147 -1.20 -13.31 10.29
N THR A 148 -1.17 -14.64 10.18
CA THR A 148 -2.36 -15.51 10.15
C THR A 148 -3.07 -15.57 11.51
N GLU A 149 -2.46 -14.96 12.53
CA GLU A 149 -3.05 -14.72 13.84
C GLU A 149 -4.31 -13.83 13.73
N GLU A 150 -5.24 -13.99 14.66
CA GLU A 150 -6.42 -13.13 14.79
C GLU A 150 -5.97 -11.66 14.86
N GLN A 151 -6.08 -10.98 13.72
CA GLN A 151 -5.72 -9.59 13.61
C GLN A 151 -6.57 -8.76 14.59
N PRO A 152 -5.96 -7.86 15.37
CA PRO A 152 -6.70 -7.10 16.37
C PRO A 152 -7.81 -6.29 15.71
N GLU A 153 -8.97 -6.31 16.36
CA GLU A 153 -10.18 -5.61 15.91
C GLU A 153 -9.93 -4.10 15.82
N ILE A 154 -10.31 -3.50 14.69
CA ILE A 154 -10.14 -2.07 14.45
C ILE A 154 -11.27 -1.33 15.17
N LYS A 155 -10.96 -0.71 16.31
CA LYS A 155 -11.93 0.10 17.07
C LYS A 155 -11.53 1.57 17.07
N TRP A 156 -12.44 2.39 16.55
CA TRP A 156 -12.36 3.84 16.67
C TRP A 156 -12.86 4.29 18.02
N THR A 157 -12.14 5.19 18.68
CA THR A 157 -12.54 5.76 19.97
C THR A 157 -12.78 7.26 19.85
N ALA A 158 -13.37 7.87 20.87
CA ALA A 158 -13.40 9.33 20.96
C ALA A 158 -11.98 9.87 21.16
N ALA A 159 -11.75 11.08 20.65
CA ALA A 159 -10.48 11.79 20.87
C ALA A 159 -10.34 12.20 22.35
N ASN A 160 -9.12 12.10 22.88
CA ASN A 160 -8.73 12.62 24.19
C ASN A 160 -8.20 14.05 24.02
N GLU A 161 -9.08 15.03 24.23
CA GLU A 161 -8.78 16.46 24.05
C GLU A 161 -7.68 16.95 25.00
N GLU A 162 -7.79 16.67 26.30
CA GLU A 162 -6.80 17.07 27.30
C GLU A 162 -5.42 16.50 26.98
N GLY A 163 -5.37 15.21 26.61
CA GLY A 163 -4.14 14.54 26.21
C GLY A 163 -3.57 15.11 24.90
N LEU A 164 -4.41 15.53 23.96
CA LEU A 164 -3.99 16.15 22.70
C LEU A 164 -3.39 17.54 22.93
N ILE A 165 -4.01 18.37 23.77
CA ILE A 165 -3.48 19.69 24.14
C ILE A 165 -2.16 19.54 24.88
N SER A 166 -2.08 18.64 25.88
CA SER A 166 -0.83 18.40 26.59
C SER A 166 0.28 17.96 25.65
N PHE A 167 -0.02 17.02 24.74
CA PHE A 167 0.97 16.50 23.81
C PHE A 167 1.42 17.55 22.78
N LEU A 168 0.49 18.22 22.10
CA LEU A 168 0.85 19.17 21.04
C LEU A 168 1.38 20.49 21.60
N VAL A 169 0.73 21.07 22.61
CA VAL A 169 1.07 22.41 23.09
C VAL A 169 2.19 22.36 24.12
N ASN A 170 2.01 21.59 25.20
CA ASN A 170 2.95 21.62 26.32
C ASN A 170 4.26 20.90 25.99
N GLU A 171 4.18 19.73 25.35
CA GLU A 171 5.36 18.92 25.05
C GLU A 171 6.03 19.31 23.72
N ASN A 172 5.25 19.67 22.70
CA ASN A 172 5.76 19.93 21.34
C ASN A 172 5.69 21.40 20.90
N GLY A 173 5.19 22.31 21.75
CA GLY A 173 5.23 23.77 21.50
C GLY A 173 4.32 24.27 20.37
N PHE A 174 3.30 23.51 19.96
CA PHE A 174 2.33 23.98 18.97
C PHE A 174 1.45 25.11 19.53
N ASN A 175 1.02 26.03 18.66
CA ASN A 175 0.14 27.12 19.05
C ASN A 175 -1.26 26.59 19.41
N ILE A 176 -1.73 26.92 20.62
CA ILE A 176 -3.03 26.46 21.17
C ILE A 176 -4.22 26.86 20.28
N ASP A 177 -4.28 28.09 19.78
CA ASP A 177 -5.40 28.56 18.96
C ASP A 177 -5.53 27.74 17.68
N ARG A 178 -4.40 27.34 17.08
CA ARG A 178 -4.39 26.47 15.89
C ARG A 178 -4.88 25.06 16.24
N VAL A 179 -4.42 24.48 17.35
CA VAL A 179 -4.82 23.13 17.78
C VAL A 179 -6.32 23.10 18.08
N THR A 180 -6.82 24.04 18.87
CA THR A 180 -8.25 24.15 19.23
C THR A 180 -9.12 24.40 18.00
N LYS A 181 -8.69 25.25 17.06
CA LYS A 181 -9.44 25.54 15.83
C LYS A 181 -9.56 24.33 14.91
N VAL A 182 -8.47 23.58 14.71
CA VAL A 182 -8.48 22.34 13.92
C VAL A 182 -9.32 21.27 14.60
N TRP A 183 -9.23 21.17 15.93
CA TRP A 183 -9.98 20.20 16.70
C TRP A 183 -11.49 20.48 16.67
N LEU A 184 -11.93 21.72 16.89
CA LEU A 184 -13.34 22.11 16.75
C LEU A 184 -13.89 21.82 15.35
N PHE A 185 -13.06 22.02 14.31
CA PHE A 185 -13.44 21.67 12.94
C PHE A 185 -13.55 20.15 12.73
N SER A 186 -12.66 19.38 13.35
CA SER A 186 -12.66 17.91 13.31
C SER A 186 -13.79 17.29 14.13
N SER A 187 -14.20 17.87 15.26
CA SER A 187 -15.35 17.42 16.07
C SER A 187 -16.67 17.55 15.30
N VAL A 188 -16.80 18.55 14.43
CA VAL A 188 -17.93 18.72 13.51
C VAL A 188 -17.80 17.78 12.29
N MET A 189 -16.58 17.55 11.79
CA MET A 189 -16.31 16.57 10.74
C MET A 189 -16.27 15.12 11.21
N CYS A 190 -16.28 14.83 12.52
CA CYS A 190 -16.31 13.46 13.05
C CYS A 190 -17.59 12.72 12.60
N TRP A 191 -18.63 13.47 12.24
CA TRP A 191 -19.83 12.98 11.53
C TRP A 191 -19.60 12.68 10.04
N SER A 192 -18.68 13.36 9.36
CA SER A 192 -18.25 13.05 7.98
C SER A 192 -17.17 11.95 7.93
N VAL A 193 -16.34 11.83 8.98
CA VAL A 193 -15.42 10.69 9.21
C VAL A 193 -16.20 9.43 9.58
N ALA A 194 -17.46 9.55 10.06
CA ALA A 194 -18.35 8.41 10.22
C ALA A 194 -18.65 7.68 8.89
N TYR A 195 -18.50 8.35 7.74
CA TYR A 195 -18.57 7.71 6.42
C TYR A 195 -17.32 6.84 6.12
N TRP A 196 -16.19 7.14 6.76
CA TRP A 196 -14.90 6.48 6.59
C TRP A 196 -14.56 5.47 7.69
N ARG A 197 -15.41 5.33 8.73
CA ARG A 197 -15.24 4.41 9.86
C ARG A 197 -15.04 2.94 9.47
N ASN A 198 -15.53 2.55 8.28
CA ASN A 198 -15.38 1.19 7.74
C ASN A 198 -14.27 1.06 6.68
N PHE A 199 -13.55 2.13 6.32
CA PHE A 199 -12.90 2.18 5.01
C PHE A 199 -11.40 1.92 4.98
N LEU A 200 -10.57 2.33 5.94
CA LEU A 200 -9.12 2.41 5.68
C LEU A 200 -8.21 2.11 6.87
N LEU A 201 -7.19 1.27 6.62
CA LEU A 201 -5.92 1.36 7.34
C LEU A 201 -5.05 2.40 6.63
N PHE A 202 -4.43 3.26 7.42
CA PHE A 202 -3.43 4.22 6.98
C PHE A 202 -2.04 3.69 7.35
N PHE A 203 -1.07 3.86 6.45
CA PHE A 203 0.36 3.76 6.76
C PHE A 203 1.02 5.12 6.69
#